data_AF-A0A2M7JD89-F1
#
_entry.id   AF-A0A2M7JD89-F1
#
_cell.length_a   1.000
_cell.length_b   1.000
_cell.length_c   1.000
_cell.angle_alpha   90.00
_cell.angle_beta   90.00
_cell.angle_gamma   90.00
#
_symmetry.space_group_name_H-M   'P 1'
#
loop_
_entity.id
_entity.type
_entity.pdbx_description
1 polymer ?
#
loop_
_entity_poly.entity_id
_entity_poly.type
_entity_poly.pdbx_seq_one_letter_code
_entity_poly.pdbx_strand_id
1 'polypeptide(L)'
;MKYLLTCLMICLLFFCGCVTTKEMIIKPTVDTEVVEAEGQSPIIKDDITGAKNAALSDAQRAALGLVVGVFVTGETLVSKSVLLEENILGQTQGYIERWTILKESRDNEFYKVRIKAAVRKEDLAKKLNEMQLETKPSPIVAFWIDEYVEDTAVQTSAIGGQLSQHFINAGFRVSDDKPKDTSEDIEKQAGSAN
;
A
#
# COMPACT_ATOMS: atom_id res chain seq x y z
N MET A 1 1.73 54.19 35.26
CA MET A 1 2.44 52.91 35.46
C MET A 1 1.48 51.71 35.61
N LYS A 2 0.39 51.78 36.39
CA LYS A 2 -0.57 50.67 36.54
C LYS A 2 -1.33 50.28 35.26
N TYR A 3 -1.65 51.24 34.39
CA TYR A 3 -2.37 50.99 33.14
C TYR A 3 -1.51 50.40 32.00
N LEU A 4 -0.18 50.48 32.13
CA LEU A 4 0.76 49.96 31.13
C LEU A 4 0.91 48.43 31.26
N LEU A 5 0.85 47.91 32.48
CA LEU A 5 0.93 46.48 32.79
C LEU A 5 -0.39 45.75 32.49
N THR A 6 -1.54 46.43 32.70
CA THR A 6 -2.86 45.88 32.35
C THR A 6 -3.08 45.79 30.84
N CYS A 7 -2.43 46.66 30.04
CA CYS A 7 -2.50 46.62 28.57
C CYS A 7 -1.69 45.45 27.98
N LEU A 8 -0.54 45.12 28.59
CA LEU A 8 0.29 43.96 28.22
C LEU A 8 -0.43 42.62 28.49
N MET A 9 -1.25 42.57 29.54
CA MET A 9 -1.96 41.36 29.96
C MET A 9 -3.25 41.10 29.14
N ILE A 10 -3.89 42.15 28.61
CA ILE A 10 -5.06 42.02 27.74
C ILE A 10 -4.68 41.55 26.33
N CYS A 11 -3.46 41.85 25.87
CA CYS A 11 -2.96 41.41 24.56
C CYS A 11 -2.64 39.90 24.51
N LEU A 12 -2.27 39.31 25.66
CA LEU A 12 -1.92 37.87 25.76
C LEU A 12 -3.15 36.95 25.79
N LEU A 13 -4.34 37.48 26.11
CA LEU A 13 -5.60 36.74 26.11
C LEU A 13 -6.30 36.72 24.74
N PHE A 14 -5.82 37.50 23.77
CA PHE A 14 -6.35 37.51 22.39
C PHE A 14 -5.63 36.55 21.44
N PHE A 15 -4.53 35.92 21.87
CA PHE A 15 -3.75 35.00 21.02
C PHE A 15 -4.21 33.53 21.10
N CYS A 16 -5.22 33.22 21.93
CA CYS A 16 -5.83 31.89 21.99
C CYS A 16 -7.00 31.78 20.99
N GLY A 17 -6.78 32.22 19.75
CA GLY A 17 -7.65 31.87 18.64
C GLY A 17 -7.47 30.39 18.34
N CYS A 18 -8.35 29.56 18.90
CA CYS A 18 -8.42 28.13 18.61
C CYS A 18 -8.58 27.94 17.10
N VAL A 19 -7.49 27.63 16.41
CA VAL A 19 -7.48 27.16 15.02
C VAL A 19 -8.26 25.86 15.00
N THR A 20 -9.57 25.98 14.79
CA THR A 20 -10.45 24.83 14.56
C THR A 20 -10.27 24.46 13.10
N THR A 21 -9.29 23.62 12.82
CA THR A 21 -9.24 22.87 11.56
C THR A 21 -10.49 22.00 11.52
N LYS A 22 -11.48 22.41 10.71
CA LYS A 22 -12.56 21.51 10.29
C LYS A 22 -11.90 20.36 9.55
N GLU A 23 -11.65 19.25 10.24
CA GLU A 23 -11.31 18.01 9.58
C GLU A 23 -12.53 17.55 8.79
N MET A 24 -12.45 17.67 7.47
CA MET A 24 -13.44 17.08 6.58
C MET A 24 -13.22 15.57 6.61
N ILE A 25 -14.07 14.85 7.36
CA ILE A 25 -13.97 13.40 7.51
C ILE A 25 -14.46 12.75 6.21
N ILE A 26 -13.52 12.36 5.36
CA ILE A 26 -13.76 11.41 4.27
C ILE A 26 -14.01 10.05 4.91
N LYS A 27 -15.27 9.63 4.97
CA LYS A 27 -15.62 8.26 5.40
C LYS A 27 -15.36 7.29 4.24
N PRO A 28 -14.79 6.11 4.50
CA PRO A 28 -14.73 5.05 3.50
C PRO A 28 -16.15 4.57 3.21
N THR A 29 -16.49 4.49 1.93
CA THR A 29 -17.65 3.72 1.44
C THR A 29 -17.18 2.32 1.06
N VAL A 30 -18.09 1.36 0.90
CA VAL A 30 -17.75 -0.04 0.59
C VAL A 30 -16.80 -0.16 -0.60
N ASP A 31 -16.97 0.72 -1.59
CA ASP A 31 -16.29 0.62 -2.89
C ASP A 31 -15.09 1.58 -3.01
N THR A 32 -14.75 2.30 -1.94
CA THR A 32 -13.62 3.23 -1.92
C THR A 32 -12.53 2.85 -0.95
N GLU A 33 -11.29 3.07 -1.35
CA GLU A 33 -10.13 3.04 -0.48
C GLU A 33 -9.74 4.47 -0.10
N VAL A 34 -9.57 4.72 1.19
CA VAL A 34 -9.16 6.05 1.67
C VAL A 34 -7.68 6.03 2.01
N VAL A 35 -6.89 6.80 1.27
CA VAL A 35 -5.44 6.89 1.46
C VAL A 35 -5.00 8.33 1.68
N GLU A 36 -3.89 8.50 2.38
CA GLU A 36 -3.22 9.79 2.52
C GLU A 36 -1.93 9.78 1.68
N ALA A 37 -1.74 10.83 0.88
CA ALA A 37 -0.61 10.95 -0.02
C ALA A 37 -0.09 12.38 -0.07
N GLU A 38 1.19 12.50 -0.43
CA GLU A 38 1.87 13.77 -0.61
C GLU A 38 2.30 13.94 -2.06
N GLY A 39 2.27 15.19 -2.51
CA GLY A 39 2.81 15.59 -3.81
C GLY A 39 3.55 16.91 -3.70
N GLN A 40 4.43 17.15 -4.66
CA GLN A 40 5.25 18.35 -4.70
C GLN A 40 5.47 18.86 -6.12
N SER A 41 5.71 20.17 -6.24
CA SER A 41 6.01 20.78 -7.53
C SER A 41 6.92 21.99 -7.37
N PRO A 42 7.88 22.21 -8.29
CA PRO A 42 8.72 23.40 -8.27
C PRO A 42 7.92 24.67 -8.57
N ILE A 43 8.29 25.76 -7.91
CA ILE A 43 7.75 27.10 -8.14
C ILE A 43 8.57 27.76 -9.26
N ILE A 44 7.98 27.86 -10.45
CA ILE A 44 8.64 28.43 -11.63
C ILE A 44 8.18 29.87 -11.80
N LYS A 45 9.12 30.82 -11.89
CA LYS A 45 8.84 32.26 -12.11
C LYS A 45 7.85 32.85 -11.08
N ASP A 46 7.97 32.44 -9.82
CA ASP A 46 7.07 32.83 -8.71
C ASP A 46 5.58 32.47 -8.93
N ASP A 47 5.27 31.54 -9.84
CA ASP A 47 3.90 31.04 -10.03
C ASP A 47 3.51 30.03 -8.95
N ILE A 48 3.08 30.55 -7.80
CA ILE A 48 2.62 29.75 -6.65
C ILE A 48 1.34 28.97 -6.99
N THR A 49 0.44 29.56 -7.78
CA THR A 49 -0.84 28.93 -8.12
C THR A 49 -0.62 27.73 -9.04
N GLY A 50 0.23 27.88 -10.05
CA GLY A 50 0.66 26.78 -10.92
C GLY A 50 1.33 25.67 -10.14
N ALA A 51 2.27 26.01 -9.25
CA ALA A 51 2.97 25.04 -8.41
C ALA A 51 2.01 24.30 -7.46
N LYS A 52 1.04 25.00 -6.86
CA LYS A 52 0.00 24.38 -6.02
C LYS A 52 -0.83 23.37 -6.80
N ASN A 53 -1.32 23.74 -7.99
CA ASN A 53 -2.15 22.87 -8.82
C ASN A 53 -1.35 21.65 -9.28
N ALA A 54 -0.10 21.82 -9.66
CA ALA A 54 0.79 20.73 -10.05
C ALA A 54 1.11 19.81 -8.86
N ALA A 55 1.41 20.35 -7.67
CA ALA A 55 1.65 19.58 -6.46
C ALA A 55 0.40 18.79 -6.02
N LEU A 56 -0.79 19.36 -6.21
CA LEU A 56 -2.06 18.66 -5.98
C LEU A 56 -2.26 17.51 -6.98
N SER A 57 -1.99 17.73 -8.27
CA SER A 57 -2.06 16.68 -9.29
C SER A 57 -1.08 15.54 -8.99
N ASP A 58 0.13 15.89 -8.53
CA ASP A 58 1.14 14.92 -8.09
C ASP A 58 0.66 14.13 -6.87
N ALA A 59 0.05 14.79 -5.88
CA ALA A 59 -0.50 14.14 -4.69
C ALA A 59 -1.65 13.18 -5.02
N GLN A 60 -2.53 13.55 -5.95
CA GLN A 60 -3.62 12.70 -6.45
C GLN A 60 -3.07 11.46 -7.16
N ARG A 61 -2.07 11.64 -8.01
CA ARG A 61 -1.39 10.57 -8.71
C ARG A 61 -0.69 9.61 -7.74
N ALA A 62 -0.02 10.15 -6.71
CA ALA A 62 0.58 9.36 -5.64
C ALA A 62 -0.47 8.55 -4.85
N ALA A 63 -1.61 9.16 -4.50
CA ALA A 63 -2.72 8.47 -3.85
C ALA A 63 -3.23 7.28 -4.70
N LEU A 64 -3.43 7.49 -5.99
CA LEU A 64 -3.85 6.42 -6.90
C LEU A 64 -2.78 5.31 -6.98
N GLY A 65 -1.50 5.67 -7.03
CA GLY A 65 -0.38 4.72 -7.02
C GLY A 65 -0.35 3.83 -5.77
N LEU A 66 -0.63 4.38 -4.59
CA LEU A 66 -0.71 3.61 -3.34
C LEU A 66 -1.80 2.54 -3.42
N VAL A 67 -2.98 2.89 -3.98
CA VAL A 67 -4.09 1.95 -4.11
C VAL A 67 -3.81 0.91 -5.20
N VAL A 68 -3.21 1.31 -6.33
CA VAL A 68 -2.76 0.38 -7.38
C VAL A 68 -1.80 -0.67 -6.79
N GLY A 69 -0.86 -0.28 -5.94
CA GLY A 69 0.08 -1.18 -5.29
C GLY A 69 -0.55 -2.25 -4.39
N VAL A 70 -1.85 -2.14 -4.05
CA VAL A 70 -2.60 -3.20 -3.36
C VAL A 70 -2.94 -4.36 -4.30
N PHE A 71 -3.10 -4.09 -5.59
CA PHE A 71 -3.54 -5.06 -6.60
C PHE A 71 -2.39 -5.65 -7.42
N VAL A 72 -1.28 -4.91 -7.56
CA VAL A 72 -0.15 -5.30 -8.40
C VAL A 72 1.13 -5.48 -7.60
N THR A 73 1.96 -6.44 -8.01
CA THR A 73 3.28 -6.65 -7.38
C THR A 73 4.26 -5.51 -7.68
N GLY A 74 5.31 -5.38 -6.88
CA GLY A 74 6.42 -4.46 -7.16
C GLY A 74 7.10 -4.74 -8.52
N GLU A 75 7.19 -6.00 -8.92
CA GLU A 75 7.71 -6.38 -10.23
C GLU A 75 6.81 -5.88 -11.36
N THR A 76 5.48 -6.02 -11.21
CA THR A 76 4.49 -5.49 -12.16
C THR A 76 4.55 -3.97 -12.23
N LEU A 77 4.65 -3.26 -11.09
CA LEU A 77 4.76 -1.80 -11.04
C LEU A 77 5.92 -1.29 -11.88
N VAL A 78 7.07 -1.95 -11.81
CA VAL A 78 8.26 -1.56 -12.59
C VAL A 78 8.14 -2.00 -14.05
N SER A 79 7.85 -3.27 -14.28
CA SER A 79 7.84 -3.87 -15.63
C SER A 79 6.69 -3.36 -16.52
N LYS A 80 5.60 -2.89 -15.92
CA LYS A 80 4.40 -2.37 -16.60
C LYS A 80 4.13 -0.91 -16.29
N SER A 81 5.15 -0.18 -15.81
CA SER A 81 5.09 1.24 -15.44
C SER A 81 4.49 2.13 -16.53
N VAL A 82 4.92 1.98 -17.78
CA VAL A 82 4.40 2.78 -18.92
C VAL A 82 2.91 2.56 -19.14
N LEU A 83 2.44 1.31 -19.06
CA LEU A 83 1.01 1.00 -19.21
C LEU A 83 0.17 1.59 -18.07
N LEU A 84 0.67 1.46 -16.84
CA LEU A 84 0.04 2.05 -15.66
C LEU A 84 -0.02 3.57 -15.75
N GLU A 85 1.06 4.19 -16.23
CA GLU A 85 1.16 5.64 -16.45
C GLU A 85 0.07 6.13 -17.39
N GLU A 86 -0.01 5.56 -18.59
CA GLU A 86 -0.89 6.01 -19.66
C GLU A 86 -2.38 5.79 -19.35
N ASN A 87 -2.71 4.68 -18.67
CA ASN A 87 -4.09 4.23 -18.54
C ASN A 87 -4.73 4.49 -17.17
N ILE A 88 -3.91 4.70 -16.13
CA ILE A 88 -4.40 4.80 -14.75
C ILE A 88 -3.85 6.04 -14.08
N LEU A 89 -2.53 6.13 -13.89
CA LEU A 89 -1.93 7.19 -13.09
C LEU A 89 -2.01 8.57 -13.77
N GLY A 90 -2.09 8.62 -15.10
CA GLY A 90 -2.36 9.84 -15.87
C GLY A 90 -3.83 10.27 -15.88
N GLN A 91 -4.77 9.44 -15.40
CA GLN A 91 -6.21 9.67 -15.45
C GLN A 91 -6.84 9.78 -14.05
N THR A 92 -6.22 10.52 -13.13
CA THR A 92 -6.62 10.62 -11.71
C THR A 92 -8.09 10.97 -11.49
N GLN A 93 -8.66 11.87 -12.29
CA GLN A 93 -10.06 12.31 -12.20
C GLN A 93 -11.07 11.16 -12.43
N GLY A 94 -10.65 10.12 -13.17
CA GLY A 94 -11.46 8.95 -13.48
C GLY A 94 -11.49 7.88 -12.38
N TYR A 95 -10.66 8.00 -11.33
CA TYR A 95 -10.58 7.01 -10.24
C TYR A 95 -10.73 7.61 -8.84
N ILE A 96 -10.40 8.89 -8.67
CA ILE A 96 -10.58 9.58 -7.39
C ILE A 96 -12.02 10.13 -7.31
N GLU A 97 -12.77 9.71 -6.30
CA GLU A 97 -14.14 10.19 -6.06
C GLU A 97 -14.14 11.53 -5.33
N ARG A 98 -13.36 11.62 -4.26
CA ARG A 98 -13.23 12.84 -3.45
C ARG A 98 -11.84 12.92 -2.84
N TRP A 99 -11.38 14.13 -2.60
CA TRP A 99 -10.17 14.37 -1.84
C TRP A 99 -10.29 15.63 -0.99
N THR A 100 -9.46 15.73 0.03
CA THR A 100 -9.37 16.88 0.93
C THR A 100 -7.91 17.18 1.18
N ILE A 101 -7.55 18.46 1.13
CA ILE A 101 -6.22 18.91 1.53
C ILE A 101 -6.11 18.85 3.05
N LEU A 102 -5.13 18.09 3.53
CA LEU A 102 -4.79 18.02 4.94
C LEU A 102 -3.75 19.08 5.31
N LYS A 103 -2.79 19.32 4.42
CA LYS A 103 -1.70 20.26 4.65
C LYS A 103 -1.18 20.84 3.34
N GLU A 104 -0.86 22.13 3.36
CA GLU A 104 -0.11 22.81 2.30
C GLU A 104 1.06 23.54 2.93
N SER A 105 2.22 23.48 2.28
CA SER A 105 3.39 24.21 2.73
C SER A 105 4.28 24.58 1.55
N ARG A 106 4.91 25.75 1.64
CA ARG A 106 6.01 26.13 0.75
C ARG A 106 7.31 25.72 1.43
N ASP A 107 8.13 24.97 0.70
CA ASP A 107 9.46 24.56 1.12
C ASP A 107 10.47 25.07 0.08
N ASN A 108 11.02 26.26 0.32
CA ASN A 108 11.91 26.98 -0.58
C ASN A 108 11.33 27.13 -2.00
N GLU A 109 11.90 26.38 -2.95
CA GLU A 109 11.55 26.36 -4.37
C GLU A 109 10.44 25.35 -4.70
N PHE A 110 9.90 24.63 -3.71
CA PHE A 110 8.85 23.65 -3.92
C PHE A 110 7.57 24.02 -3.16
N TYR A 111 6.44 23.71 -3.79
CA TYR A 111 5.14 23.67 -3.15
C TYR A 111 4.79 22.22 -2.80
N LYS A 112 4.40 21.95 -1.56
CA LYS A 112 4.06 20.62 -1.05
C LYS A 112 2.60 20.58 -0.62
N VAL A 113 1.89 19.52 -1.02
CA VAL A 113 0.49 19.30 -0.67
C VAL A 113 0.34 17.88 -0.13
N ARG A 114 -0.30 17.73 1.04
CA ARG A 114 -0.76 16.45 1.57
C ARG A 114 -2.27 16.39 1.42
N ILE A 115 -2.77 15.31 0.84
CA ILE A 115 -4.21 15.07 0.67
C ILE A 115 -4.63 13.77 1.35
N LYS A 116 -5.93 13.71 1.68
CA LYS A 116 -6.67 12.49 1.90
C LYS A 116 -7.57 12.26 0.70
N ALA A 117 -7.49 11.10 0.06
CA ALA A 117 -8.24 10.80 -1.15
C ALA A 117 -9.03 9.50 -0.98
N ALA A 118 -10.29 9.49 -1.47
CA ALA A 118 -11.09 8.30 -1.63
C ALA A 118 -11.02 7.85 -3.10
N VAL A 119 -10.43 6.68 -3.32
CA VAL A 119 -10.20 6.08 -4.65
C VAL A 119 -11.19 4.94 -4.86
N ARG A 120 -11.83 4.88 -6.03
CA ARG A 120 -12.78 3.82 -6.40
C ARG A 120 -12.02 2.51 -6.67
N LYS A 121 -12.15 1.54 -5.77
CA LYS A 121 -11.44 0.26 -5.86
C LYS A 121 -11.97 -0.61 -6.99
N GLU A 122 -13.29 -0.67 -7.16
CA GLU A 122 -13.92 -1.56 -8.13
C GLU A 122 -13.55 -1.19 -9.58
N ASP A 123 -13.61 0.10 -9.91
CA ASP A 123 -13.20 0.63 -11.22
C ASP A 123 -11.73 0.31 -11.51
N LEU A 124 -10.88 0.46 -10.50
CA LEU A 124 -9.45 0.21 -10.61
C LEU A 124 -9.15 -1.28 -10.81
N ALA A 125 -9.74 -2.14 -9.99
CA ALA A 125 -9.59 -3.59 -10.09
C ALA A 125 -10.10 -4.11 -11.44
N LYS A 126 -11.26 -3.61 -11.90
CA LYS A 126 -11.79 -3.94 -13.22
C LYS A 126 -10.80 -3.54 -14.33
N LYS A 127 -10.26 -2.32 -14.28
CA LYS A 127 -9.31 -1.84 -15.28
C LYS A 127 -8.01 -2.64 -15.29
N LEU A 128 -7.46 -2.95 -14.12
CA LEU A 128 -6.24 -3.74 -14.00
C LEU A 128 -6.45 -5.19 -14.50
N ASN A 129 -7.63 -5.76 -14.28
CA ASN A 129 -8.01 -7.06 -14.84
C ASN A 129 -8.12 -7.03 -16.38
N GLU A 130 -8.76 -5.99 -16.95
CA GLU A 130 -8.81 -5.79 -18.41
C GLU A 130 -7.40 -5.69 -19.03
N MET A 131 -6.46 -5.09 -18.31
CA MET A 131 -5.06 -4.96 -18.71
C MET A 131 -4.19 -6.18 -18.38
N GLN A 132 -4.75 -7.20 -17.74
CA GLN A 132 -4.05 -8.42 -17.28
C GLN A 132 -2.85 -8.10 -16.37
N LEU A 133 -2.97 -7.04 -15.56
CA LEU A 133 -1.93 -6.58 -14.64
C LEU A 133 -2.14 -7.05 -13.20
N GLU A 134 -3.31 -7.59 -12.87
CA GLU A 134 -3.61 -8.06 -11.53
C GLU A 134 -2.67 -9.18 -11.11
N THR A 135 -2.22 -9.09 -9.86
CA THR A 135 -1.47 -10.18 -9.25
C THR A 135 -2.42 -11.34 -9.03
N LYS A 136 -2.38 -12.35 -9.89
CA LYS A 136 -3.01 -13.63 -9.56
C LYS A 136 -2.24 -14.21 -8.36
N PRO A 137 -2.86 -14.39 -7.18
CA PRO A 137 -2.18 -15.06 -6.08
C PRO A 137 -1.71 -16.43 -6.57
N SER A 138 -0.42 -16.72 -6.44
CA SER A 138 0.15 -18.04 -6.69
C SER A 138 0.13 -18.81 -5.36
N PRO A 139 -0.92 -19.62 -5.09
CA PRO A 139 -1.02 -20.38 -3.85
C PRO A 139 0.23 -21.24 -3.62
N ILE A 140 0.64 -21.33 -2.36
CA ILE A 140 1.73 -22.20 -1.92
C ILE A 140 1.13 -23.55 -1.54
N VAL A 141 1.71 -24.61 -2.07
CA VAL A 141 1.36 -26.01 -1.77
C VAL A 141 2.56 -26.66 -1.11
N ALA A 142 2.32 -27.35 0.00
CA ALA A 142 3.30 -28.22 0.65
C ALA A 142 2.69 -29.60 0.82
N PHE A 143 3.49 -30.65 0.65
CA PHE A 143 3.05 -32.03 0.77
C PHE A 143 4.18 -32.91 1.31
N TRP A 144 3.80 -33.99 2.00
CA TRP A 144 4.72 -34.99 2.55
C TRP A 144 4.29 -36.36 2.07
N ILE A 145 5.20 -37.05 1.39
CA ILE A 145 4.96 -38.36 0.81
C ILE A 145 6.02 -39.28 1.38
N ASP A 146 5.57 -40.31 2.09
CA ASP A 146 6.44 -41.41 2.50
C ASP A 146 6.50 -42.42 1.35
N GLU A 147 7.65 -42.51 0.67
CA GLU A 147 7.87 -43.40 -0.47
C GLU A 147 8.74 -44.59 -0.06
N TYR A 148 8.31 -45.79 -0.43
CA TYR A 148 8.98 -47.04 -0.11
C TYR A 148 9.25 -47.84 -1.39
N VAL A 149 10.46 -48.39 -1.51
CA VAL A 149 10.85 -49.34 -2.56
C VAL A 149 11.37 -50.59 -1.86
N GLU A 150 10.73 -51.73 -2.09
CA GLU A 150 11.06 -53.01 -1.41
C GLU A 150 11.15 -52.84 0.11
N ASP A 151 10.12 -52.23 0.71
CA ASP A 151 10.00 -51.92 2.15
C ASP A 151 11.09 -50.99 2.73
N THR A 152 11.94 -50.42 1.89
CA THR A 152 12.95 -49.44 2.27
C THR A 152 12.45 -48.03 1.97
N ALA A 153 12.43 -47.16 2.99
CA ALA A 153 12.08 -45.75 2.82
C ALA A 153 13.11 -45.04 1.93
N VAL A 154 12.62 -44.30 0.94
CA VAL A 154 13.45 -43.57 -0.02
C VAL A 154 13.62 -42.13 0.46
N GLN A 155 14.87 -41.64 0.55
CA GLN A 155 15.14 -40.26 0.97
C GLN A 155 14.75 -39.21 -0.07
N THR A 156 14.84 -39.56 -1.36
CA THR A 156 14.44 -38.69 -2.48
C THR A 156 13.23 -39.29 -3.18
N SER A 157 12.06 -38.71 -2.94
CA SER A 157 10.82 -39.18 -3.54
C SER A 157 10.75 -38.82 -5.02
N ALA A 158 10.72 -39.83 -5.89
CA ALA A 158 10.51 -39.64 -7.34
C ALA A 158 9.09 -39.14 -7.61
N ILE A 159 8.12 -39.62 -6.83
CA ILE A 159 6.72 -39.17 -6.88
C ILE A 159 6.62 -37.71 -6.44
N GLY A 160 7.30 -37.35 -5.34
CA GLY A 160 7.37 -35.97 -4.84
C GLY A 160 7.93 -35.02 -5.88
N GLY A 161 9.03 -35.41 -6.56
CA GLY A 161 9.61 -34.62 -7.65
C GLY A 161 8.64 -34.39 -8.81
N GLN A 162 7.92 -35.43 -9.26
CA GLN A 162 6.92 -35.30 -10.33
C GLN A 162 5.73 -34.44 -9.91
N LEU A 163 5.24 -34.61 -8.68
CA LEU A 163 4.13 -33.84 -8.15
C LEU A 163 4.49 -32.36 -8.02
N SER A 164 5.70 -32.06 -7.52
CA SER A 164 6.24 -30.70 -7.48
C SER A 164 6.23 -30.08 -8.87
N GLN A 165 6.74 -30.80 -9.87
CA GLN A 165 6.78 -30.31 -11.25
C GLN A 165 5.38 -30.07 -11.81
N HIS A 166 4.41 -30.94 -11.51
CA HIS A 166 3.02 -30.77 -11.94
C HIS A 166 2.39 -29.50 -11.36
N PHE A 167 2.56 -29.26 -10.06
CA PHE A 167 2.04 -28.06 -9.40
C PHE A 167 2.73 -26.78 -9.89
N ILE A 168 4.05 -26.80 -10.11
CA ILE A 168 4.78 -25.67 -10.69
C ILE A 168 4.23 -25.34 -12.09
N ASN A 169 4.04 -26.35 -12.93
CA ASN A 169 3.49 -26.17 -14.29
C ASN A 169 2.04 -25.66 -14.27
N ALA A 170 1.26 -26.01 -13.23
CA ALA A 170 -0.09 -25.51 -13.01
C ALA A 170 -0.14 -24.09 -12.39
N GLY A 171 1.03 -23.48 -12.11
CA GLY A 171 1.14 -22.11 -11.61
C GLY A 171 1.12 -21.97 -10.08
N PHE A 172 1.34 -23.06 -9.36
CA PHE A 172 1.48 -23.06 -7.90
C PHE A 172 2.93 -22.89 -7.50
N ARG A 173 3.16 -22.36 -6.30
CA ARG A 173 4.47 -22.38 -5.64
C ARG A 173 4.53 -23.61 -4.75
N VAL A 174 5.62 -24.36 -4.79
CA VAL A 174 5.79 -25.55 -3.93
C VAL A 174 6.79 -25.22 -2.81
N SER A 175 6.45 -25.58 -1.58
CA SER A 175 7.30 -25.42 -0.41
C SER A 175 7.72 -26.77 0.13
N ASP A 176 9.01 -26.91 0.44
CA ASP A 176 9.61 -28.13 1.01
C ASP A 176 9.59 -28.13 2.55
N ASP A 177 9.10 -27.05 3.18
CA ASP A 177 9.09 -26.91 4.64
C ASP A 177 8.05 -27.85 5.25
N LYS A 178 8.51 -28.93 5.91
CA LYS A 178 7.65 -29.73 6.77
C LYS A 178 7.16 -28.85 7.93
N PRO A 179 5.84 -28.72 8.18
CA PRO A 179 5.34 -28.09 9.38
C PRO A 179 5.90 -28.89 10.55
N LYS A 180 6.50 -28.17 11.49
CA LYS A 180 7.02 -28.78 12.71
C LYS A 180 5.84 -29.37 13.46
N ASP A 181 5.80 -30.70 13.58
CA ASP A 181 4.83 -31.36 14.43
C ASP A 181 5.14 -30.96 15.87
N THR A 182 4.33 -30.04 16.41
CA THR A 182 4.53 -29.49 17.76
C THR A 182 4.28 -30.58 18.84
N SER A 183 3.70 -31.72 18.45
CA SER A 183 3.45 -32.87 19.33
C SER A 183 4.73 -33.59 19.77
N GLU A 184 5.67 -33.79 18.85
CA GLU A 184 6.84 -34.67 19.09
C GLU A 184 7.95 -33.98 19.91
N ASP A 185 8.02 -32.65 19.87
CA ASP A 185 9.03 -31.88 20.61
C ASP A 185 8.73 -31.80 22.12
N ILE A 186 7.45 -31.90 22.51
CA ILE A 186 7.03 -31.93 23.93
C ILE A 186 7.52 -33.22 24.62
N GLU A 187 7.49 -34.35 23.91
CA GLU A 187 7.92 -35.64 24.45
C GLU A 187 9.45 -35.75 24.57
N LYS A 188 10.20 -35.15 23.62
CA LYS A 188 11.67 -35.08 23.69
C LYS A 188 12.19 -34.15 24.77
N GLN A 189 11.48 -33.07 25.11
CA GLN A 189 11.85 -32.20 26.23
C GLN A 189 11.46 -32.80 27.59
N ALA A 190 10.40 -33.62 27.67
CA ALA A 190 10.03 -34.31 28.90
C ALA A 190 10.94 -35.52 29.23
N GLY A 191 11.49 -36.19 28.22
CA GLY A 191 12.37 -37.36 28.39
C GLY A 191 13.82 -37.07 28.80
N SER A 192 14.25 -35.81 28.84
CA SER A 192 15.63 -35.44 29.22
C SER A 192 15.79 -35.06 30.71
N ALA A 193 14.73 -35.20 31.52
CA ALA A 193 14.71 -34.78 32.92
C ALA A 193 14.72 -35.96 33.93
N ASN A 194 15.28 -37.10 33.56
CA ASN A 194 15.46 -38.24 34.47
C ASN A 194 16.86 -38.85 34.34
#